data_AF-A0A931AE87-F1
#
_entry.id   AF-A0A931AE87-F1
#
_cell.length_a   1.000
_cell.length_b   1.000
_cell.length_c   1.000
_cell.angle_alpha   90.00
_cell.angle_beta   90.00
_cell.angle_gamma   90.00
#
_symmetry.space_group_name_H-M   'P 1'
#
loop_
_entity.id
_entity.type
_entity.pdbx_description
1 polymer ?
#
loop_
_entity_poly.entity_id
_entity_poly.type
_entity_poly.pdbx_seq_one_letter_code
_entity_poly.pdbx_strand_id
1 'polypeptide(L)'
;MAGGNVRLAWPFLIARGRHSGYRTLVSPEPLAGDGAYGILEREIEPNPDRDTPSTLELRTPDGRTFTAVHLSHVVSAKELDVADARDVHGRPLLLIFGLLWDEALLLKVSTADVDVAFRIALTAYRRFLARVTGHRSGRGCELERPLRACTGPLGPVT
;
A
#
# COMPACT_ATOMS: atom_id res chain seq x y z
N MET A 1 30.24 4.19 -21.24
CA MET A 1 29.79 4.82 -19.97
C MET A 1 28.42 4.26 -19.67
N ALA A 2 28.33 3.29 -18.76
CA ALA A 2 27.05 2.74 -18.34
C ALA A 2 26.44 3.71 -17.33
N GLY A 3 25.54 4.58 -17.81
CA GLY A 3 24.61 5.26 -16.92
C GLY A 3 23.73 4.18 -16.30
N GLY A 4 24.06 3.75 -15.08
CA GLY A 4 23.18 2.87 -14.32
C GLY A 4 21.87 3.63 -14.12
N ASN A 5 20.83 3.26 -14.86
CA ASN A 5 19.50 3.81 -14.64
C ASN A 5 19.13 3.49 -13.20
N VAL A 6 19.15 4.51 -12.34
CA VAL A 6 18.63 4.43 -10.99
C VAL A 6 17.15 4.11 -11.13
N ARG A 7 16.78 2.87 -10.82
CA ARG A 7 15.39 2.43 -10.85
C ARG A 7 14.74 2.89 -9.56
N LEU A 8 13.79 3.80 -9.70
CA LEU A 8 12.97 4.28 -8.61
C LEU A 8 11.82 3.29 -8.39
N ALA A 9 11.59 2.90 -7.14
CA ALA A 9 10.43 2.13 -6.76
C ALA A 9 9.61 2.89 -5.72
N TRP A 10 8.30 2.88 -5.86
CA TRP A 10 7.41 3.58 -4.96
C TRP A 10 6.67 2.59 -4.07
N PRO A 11 6.73 2.75 -2.74
CA PRO A 11 6.02 1.88 -1.83
C PRO A 11 4.54 2.23 -1.85
N PHE A 12 3.68 1.22 -1.78
CA PHE A 12 2.24 1.40 -1.68
C PHE A 12 1.62 0.52 -0.60
N LEU A 13 0.39 0.88 -0.24
CA LEU A 13 -0.42 0.16 0.72
C LEU A 13 -1.89 0.23 0.34
N ILE A 14 -2.51 -0.93 0.18
CA ILE A 14 -3.95 -1.11 0.21
C ILE A 14 -4.29 -1.79 1.53
N ALA A 15 -5.20 -1.20 2.29
CA ALA A 15 -5.68 -1.83 3.51
C ALA A 15 -7.11 -1.40 3.78
N ARG A 16 -7.75 -2.15 4.68
CA ARG A 16 -9.10 -1.85 5.14
C ARG A 16 -9.10 -1.32 6.57
N GLY A 17 -10.12 -0.52 6.87
CA GLY A 17 -10.39 -0.08 8.24
C GLY A 17 -11.28 -1.08 8.99
N ARG A 18 -11.46 -0.85 10.30
CA ARG A 18 -12.38 -1.66 11.12
C ARG A 18 -13.83 -1.59 10.64
N HIS A 19 -14.23 -0.46 10.05
CA HIS A 19 -15.58 -0.18 9.58
C HIS A 19 -15.66 0.10 8.07
N SER A 20 -14.58 -0.15 7.32
CA SER A 20 -14.51 0.20 5.89
C SER A 20 -13.93 -0.93 5.06
N GLY A 21 -14.23 -0.93 3.77
CA GLY A 21 -13.61 -1.81 2.77
C GLY A 21 -12.13 -1.47 2.51
N TYR A 22 -11.52 -2.25 1.62
CA TYR A 22 -10.14 -2.02 1.15
C TYR A 22 -10.05 -0.70 0.38
N ARG A 23 -8.94 -0.01 0.57
CA ARG A 23 -8.59 1.23 -0.14
C ARG A 23 -7.09 1.47 -0.12
N THR A 24 -6.59 2.25 -1.07
CA THR A 24 -5.20 2.69 -1.11
C THR A 24 -4.98 3.77 -0.05
N LEU A 25 -4.14 3.46 0.95
CA LEU A 25 -3.73 4.38 2.02
C LEU A 25 -2.39 5.04 1.72
N VAL A 26 -1.51 4.32 1.03
CA VAL A 26 -0.23 4.85 0.53
C VAL A 26 -0.25 4.67 -0.97
N SER A 27 -0.30 5.80 -1.69
CA SER A 27 -0.31 5.80 -3.16
C SER A 27 1.09 6.16 -3.66
N PRO A 28 1.63 5.40 -4.62
CA PRO A 28 2.77 5.83 -5.41
C PRO A 28 2.51 7.20 -6.03
N GLU A 29 3.49 8.09 -5.96
CA GLU A 29 3.44 9.41 -6.59
C GLU A 29 3.05 9.36 -8.08
N PRO A 30 3.60 8.44 -8.93
CA PRO A 30 3.22 8.38 -10.33
C PRO A 30 1.73 8.11 -10.56
N LEU A 31 1.10 7.28 -9.70
CA LEU A 31 -0.33 6.99 -9.81
C LEU A 31 -1.20 8.08 -9.19
N ALA A 32 -0.68 8.82 -8.20
CA ALA A 32 -1.39 9.92 -7.58
C ALA A 32 -1.47 11.14 -8.50
N GLY A 33 -0.38 11.45 -9.21
CA GLY A 33 -0.31 12.58 -10.15
C GLY A 33 -1.28 12.46 -11.32
N ASP A 34 -1.46 11.24 -11.85
CA ASP A 34 -2.27 10.99 -13.05
C ASP A 34 -3.74 10.68 -12.74
N GLY A 35 -4.18 10.80 -11.48
CA GLY A 35 -5.54 10.43 -11.07
C GLY A 35 -5.84 8.92 -11.14
N ALA A 36 -4.82 8.09 -11.38
CA ALA A 36 -4.92 6.64 -11.51
C ALA A 36 -4.84 5.89 -10.16
N TYR A 37 -4.96 6.59 -9.03
CA TYR A 37 -4.80 6.05 -7.67
C TYR A 37 -5.72 4.87 -7.32
N GLY A 38 -6.86 4.72 -8.01
CA GLY A 38 -7.81 3.62 -7.81
C GLY A 38 -7.42 2.32 -8.50
N ILE A 39 -6.39 2.33 -9.36
CA ILE A 39 -5.99 1.15 -10.12
C ILE A 39 -5.50 0.02 -9.21
N LEU A 40 -4.76 0.35 -8.14
CA LEU A 40 -4.27 -0.63 -7.18
C LEU A 40 -5.42 -1.36 -6.49
N GLU A 41 -6.47 -0.64 -6.10
CA GLU A 41 -7.65 -1.19 -5.43
C GLU A 41 -8.49 -2.07 -6.35
N ARG A 42 -8.47 -1.80 -7.65
CA ARG A 42 -9.22 -2.52 -8.67
C ARG A 42 -8.52 -3.80 -9.12
N GLU A 43 -7.21 -3.75 -9.28
CA GLU A 43 -6.45 -4.83 -9.93
C GLU A 43 -5.79 -5.78 -8.91
N ILE A 44 -5.61 -5.36 -7.65
CA ILE A 44 -4.98 -6.20 -6.62
C ILE A 44 -6.02 -6.76 -5.67
N GLU A 45 -6.22 -8.08 -5.74
CA GLU A 45 -7.13 -8.79 -4.84
C GLU A 45 -6.47 -9.15 -3.50
N PRO A 46 -7.21 -9.02 -2.37
CA PRO A 46 -6.76 -9.49 -1.07
C PRO A 46 -6.58 -11.01 -1.06
N ASN A 47 -5.40 -11.50 -0.67
CA ASN A 47 -5.15 -12.93 -0.53
C ASN A 47 -4.48 -13.27 0.82
N PRO A 48 -5.25 -13.64 1.86
CA PRO A 48 -4.70 -13.86 3.20
C PRO A 48 -3.80 -15.10 3.30
N ASP A 49 -3.85 -16.02 2.34
CA ASP A 49 -3.09 -17.28 2.35
C ASP A 49 -1.78 -17.17 1.55
N ARG A 50 -1.46 -15.97 1.02
CA ARG A 50 -0.32 -15.77 0.14
C ARG A 50 0.75 -14.88 0.77
N ASP A 51 1.71 -15.55 1.40
CA ASP A 51 2.97 -14.94 1.88
C ASP A 51 4.03 -14.79 0.77
N THR A 52 3.70 -15.16 -0.46
CA THR A 52 4.63 -15.07 -1.60
C THR A 52 4.40 -13.79 -2.41
N PRO A 53 5.48 -13.05 -2.76
CA PRO A 53 5.39 -11.91 -3.67
C PRO A 53 4.70 -12.28 -4.98
N SER A 54 3.77 -11.42 -5.39
CA SER A 54 3.04 -11.52 -6.65
C SER A 54 3.38 -10.33 -7.52
N THR A 55 3.66 -10.58 -8.79
CA THR A 55 3.94 -9.54 -9.77
C THR A 55 2.72 -9.31 -10.64
N LEU A 56 2.37 -8.04 -10.84
CA LEU A 56 1.24 -7.60 -11.64
C LEU A 56 1.68 -6.44 -12.53
N GLU A 57 1.35 -6.52 -13.82
CA GLU A 57 1.48 -5.38 -14.72
C GLU A 57 0.22 -4.51 -14.61
N LEU A 58 0.41 -3.22 -14.37
CA LEU A 58 -0.66 -2.23 -14.27
C LEU A 58 -0.59 -1.30 -15.47
N ARG A 59 -1.72 -1.08 -16.13
CA ARG A 59 -1.83 -0.09 -17.21
C ARG A 59 -2.80 1.01 -16.83
N THR A 60 -2.28 2.22 -16.81
CA THR A 60 -3.06 3.44 -16.54
C THR A 60 -3.93 3.83 -17.74
N PRO A 61 -4.99 4.64 -17.55
CA PRO A 61 -5.89 5.07 -18.63
C PRO A 61 -5.20 5.83 -19.77
N ASP A 62 -4.13 6.55 -19.48
CA ASP A 62 -3.28 7.28 -20.43
C ASP A 62 -2.24 6.37 -21.12
N GLY A 63 -2.22 5.08 -20.78
CA GLY A 63 -1.45 4.05 -21.47
C GLY A 63 -0.08 3.75 -20.86
N ARG A 64 0.33 4.43 -19.79
CA ARG A 64 1.59 4.13 -19.07
C ARG A 64 1.49 2.78 -18.39
N THR A 65 2.57 2.01 -18.46
CA THR A 65 2.66 0.69 -17.85
C THR A 65 3.57 0.73 -16.63
N PHE A 66 3.16 0.05 -15.58
CA PHE A 66 3.90 -0.09 -14.34
C PHE A 66 3.97 -1.55 -13.95
N THR A 67 5.01 -1.91 -13.22
CA THR A 67 5.08 -3.21 -12.55
C THR A 67 4.83 -3.04 -11.07
N ALA A 68 3.85 -3.74 -10.52
CA ALA A 68 3.64 -3.85 -9.09
C ALA A 68 4.10 -5.21 -8.59
N VAL A 69 4.93 -5.24 -7.55
CA VAL A 69 5.19 -6.45 -6.77
C VAL A 69 4.57 -6.28 -5.40
N HIS A 70 3.69 -7.20 -5.01
CA HIS A 70 2.86 -7.06 -3.82
C HIS A 70 2.79 -8.35 -2.99
N LEU A 71 2.56 -8.16 -1.69
CA LEU A 71 2.33 -9.21 -0.72
C LEU A 71 1.10 -8.87 0.11
N SER A 72 0.38 -9.90 0.55
CA SER A 72 -0.67 -9.77 1.54
C SER A 72 -0.13 -10.20 2.91
N HIS A 73 -0.43 -9.45 3.95
CA HIS A 73 0.03 -9.73 5.32
C HIS A 73 -1.10 -9.54 6.31
N VAL A 74 -1.41 -10.61 7.04
CA VAL A 74 -2.36 -10.60 8.15
C VAL A 74 -1.68 -9.94 9.35
N VAL A 75 -2.16 -8.76 9.74
CA VAL A 75 -1.50 -8.01 10.81
C VAL A 75 -1.90 -8.53 12.17
N SER A 76 -0.92 -8.71 13.03
CA SER A 76 -1.12 -9.04 14.44
C SER A 76 -1.42 -7.80 15.29
N ALA A 77 -2.08 -8.02 16.43
CA ALA A 77 -2.33 -7.00 17.44
C ALA A 77 -1.02 -6.34 17.93
N LYS A 78 0.05 -7.14 18.07
CA LYS A 78 1.39 -6.68 18.46
C LYS A 78 2.01 -5.73 17.44
N GLU A 79 1.89 -6.03 16.15
CA GLU A 79 2.39 -5.15 15.09
C GLU A 79 1.60 -3.85 15.00
N LEU A 80 0.35 -3.81 15.45
CA LEU A 80 -0.44 -2.59 15.47
C LEU A 80 -0.36 -1.81 16.78
N ASP A 81 0.20 -2.40 17.83
CA ASP A 81 0.15 -1.87 19.20
C ASP A 81 -1.29 -1.57 19.65
N VAL A 82 -2.18 -2.54 19.42
CA VAL A 82 -3.61 -2.46 19.79
C VAL A 82 -4.05 -3.75 20.48
N ALA A 83 -5.18 -3.71 21.18
CA ALA A 83 -5.72 -4.89 21.86
C ALA A 83 -6.26 -5.97 20.90
N ASP A 84 -6.81 -5.56 19.75
CA ASP A 84 -7.40 -6.47 18.78
C ASP A 84 -7.15 -5.99 17.34
N ALA A 85 -6.65 -6.89 16.49
CA ALA A 85 -6.35 -6.66 15.08
C ALA A 85 -7.43 -7.24 14.15
N ARG A 86 -8.69 -7.15 14.57
CA ARG A 86 -9.86 -7.56 13.79
C ARG A 86 -10.77 -6.37 13.45
N ASP A 87 -11.52 -6.53 12.36
CA ASP A 87 -12.61 -5.63 12.00
C ASP A 87 -13.85 -5.88 12.89
N VAL A 88 -14.91 -5.08 12.69
CA VAL A 88 -16.17 -5.24 13.45
C VAL A 88 -16.94 -6.53 13.15
N HIS A 89 -16.55 -7.26 12.11
CA HIS A 89 -17.12 -8.55 11.75
C HIS A 89 -16.24 -9.72 12.22
N GLY A 90 -15.20 -9.46 13.03
CA GLY A 90 -14.29 -10.47 13.55
C GLY A 90 -13.25 -10.98 12.54
N ARG A 91 -13.19 -10.41 11.34
CA ARG A 91 -12.20 -10.76 10.31
C ARG A 91 -10.86 -10.11 10.63
N PRO A 92 -9.72 -10.78 10.42
CA PRO A 92 -8.42 -10.16 10.64
C PRO A 92 -8.19 -8.95 9.72
N LEU A 93 -7.40 -7.99 10.20
CA LEU A 93 -6.94 -6.87 9.40
C LEU A 93 -5.80 -7.34 8.49
N LEU A 94 -5.92 -7.03 7.20
CA LEU A 94 -4.97 -7.41 6.16
C LEU A 94 -4.35 -6.14 5.54
N LEU A 95 -3.04 -6.17 5.34
CA LEU A 95 -2.32 -5.20 4.51
C LEU A 95 -1.94 -5.87 3.20
N ILE A 96 -2.17 -5.16 2.11
CA ILE A 96 -1.60 -5.50 0.82
C ILE A 96 -0.59 -4.39 0.54
N PHE A 97 0.69 -4.72 0.59
CA PHE A 97 1.77 -3.75 0.44
C PHE A 97 2.75 -4.23 -0.61
N GLY A 98 3.53 -3.29 -1.12
CA GLY A 98 4.44 -3.62 -2.20
C GLY A 98 5.17 -2.41 -2.73
N LEU A 99 5.78 -2.64 -3.88
CA LEU A 99 6.56 -1.66 -4.62
C LEU A 99 6.03 -1.57 -6.04
N LEU A 100 6.02 -0.34 -6.56
CA LEU A 100 5.67 -0.02 -7.92
C LEU A 100 6.92 0.46 -8.65
N TRP A 101 7.17 -0.02 -9.86
CA TRP A 101 8.18 0.48 -10.78
C TRP A 101 7.54 1.03 -12.04
N ASP A 102 8.19 2.04 -12.61
CA ASP A 102 7.90 2.45 -13.99
C ASP A 102 8.37 1.35 -14.95
N GLU A 103 7.60 1.11 -16.01
CA GLU A 103 7.79 0.07 -17.03
C GLU A 103 7.50 -1.39 -16.59
N ALA A 104 7.16 -2.22 -17.59
CA ALA A 104 6.91 -3.65 -17.45
C ALA A 104 8.24 -4.41 -17.31
N LEU A 105 8.54 -4.93 -16.13
CA LEU A 105 9.80 -5.59 -15.82
C LEU A 105 9.57 -6.85 -14.99
N LEU A 106 10.17 -7.97 -15.40
CA LEU A 106 10.32 -9.14 -14.55
C LEU A 106 11.45 -8.88 -13.55
N LEU A 107 11.10 -8.33 -12.39
CA LEU A 107 12.04 -7.99 -11.33
C LEU A 107 12.08 -9.08 -10.25
N LYS A 108 13.28 -9.52 -9.92
CA LYS A 108 13.52 -10.20 -8.64
C LYS A 108 13.70 -9.13 -7.57
N VAL A 109 12.69 -8.91 -6.77
CA VAL A 109 12.72 -7.92 -5.69
C VAL A 109 13.53 -8.46 -4.52
N SER A 110 14.44 -7.64 -3.98
CA SER A 110 15.19 -8.00 -2.78
C SER A 110 14.26 -8.05 -1.56
N THR A 111 14.53 -8.95 -0.62
CA THR A 111 13.77 -9.02 0.65
C THR A 111 13.93 -7.74 1.47
N ALA A 112 15.08 -7.07 1.38
CA ALA A 112 15.35 -5.82 2.09
C ALA A 112 14.41 -4.69 1.63
N ASP A 113 14.14 -4.59 0.33
CA ASP A 113 13.25 -3.56 -0.21
C ASP A 113 11.79 -3.83 0.16
N VAL A 114 11.39 -5.11 0.19
CA VAL A 114 10.07 -5.53 0.69
C VAL A 114 9.93 -5.18 2.17
N ASP A 115 10.95 -5.40 3.00
CA ASP A 115 10.94 -5.05 4.43
C ASP A 115 10.86 -3.53 4.66
N VAL A 116 11.49 -2.74 3.80
CA VAL A 116 11.36 -1.26 3.81
C VAL A 116 9.93 -0.87 3.48
N ALA A 117 9.36 -1.41 2.39
CA ALA A 117 7.97 -1.15 2.00
C ALA A 117 6.98 -1.55 3.11
N PHE A 118 7.21 -2.70 3.75
CA PHE A 118 6.40 -3.17 4.88
C PHE A 118 6.44 -2.19 6.05
N ARG A 119 7.62 -1.70 6.46
CA ARG A 119 7.72 -0.74 7.57
C ARG A 119 7.01 0.58 7.27
N ILE A 120 7.10 1.05 6.03
CA ILE A 120 6.38 2.26 5.57
C ILE A 120 4.88 2.02 5.63
N ALA A 121 4.41 0.90 5.07
CA ALA A 121 3.02 0.50 5.10
C ALA A 121 2.47 0.39 6.53
N LEU A 122 3.16 -0.34 7.40
CA LEU A 122 2.75 -0.53 8.79
C LEU A 122 2.66 0.81 9.54
N THR A 123 3.63 1.71 9.33
CA THR A 123 3.62 3.05 9.92
C THR A 123 2.42 3.88 9.43
N ALA A 124 2.16 3.87 8.13
CA ALA A 124 1.00 4.55 7.56
C ALA A 124 -0.33 3.97 8.08
N TYR A 125 -0.40 2.64 8.21
CA TYR A 125 -1.60 1.96 8.69
C TYR A 125 -1.89 2.25 10.17
N ARG A 126 -0.86 2.26 11.03
CA ARG A 126 -1.01 2.67 12.44
C ARG A 126 -1.57 4.09 12.56
N ARG A 127 -1.02 5.04 11.79
CA ARG A 127 -1.53 6.43 11.75
C ARG A 127 -2.97 6.51 11.28
N PHE A 128 -3.28 5.72 10.24
CA PHE A 128 -4.64 5.63 9.72
C PHE A 128 -5.62 5.13 10.78
N LEU A 129 -5.31 4.02 11.47
CA LEU A 129 -6.15 3.47 12.53
C LEU A 129 -6.34 4.45 13.69
N ALA A 130 -5.27 5.10 14.15
CA ALA A 130 -5.35 6.09 15.23
C ALA A 130 -6.27 7.28 14.89
N ARG A 131 -6.27 7.73 13.62
CA ARG A 131 -7.15 8.83 13.18
C ARG A 131 -8.61 8.42 13.14
N VAL A 132 -8.92 7.22 12.64
CA VAL A 132 -10.32 6.76 12.56
C VAL A 132 -10.90 6.39 13.93
N THR A 133 -10.06 5.98 14.90
CA THR A 133 -10.51 5.75 16.28
C THR A 133 -10.65 7.05 17.08
N GLY A 134 -9.75 8.01 16.88
CA GLY A 134 -9.78 9.31 17.55
C GLY A 134 -10.93 10.24 17.11
N HIS A 135 -11.57 9.98 15.98
CA HIS A 135 -12.65 10.83 15.47
C HIS A 135 -14.02 10.66 16.18
N ARG A 136 -14.14 9.83 17.23
CA ARG A 136 -15.44 9.67 17.94
C ARG A 136 -15.85 10.83 18.85
N SER A 137 -15.08 11.91 18.97
CA SER A 137 -15.33 12.94 20.02
C SER A 137 -15.66 14.37 19.55
N GLY A 138 -15.92 14.64 18.26
CA GLY A 138 -16.22 16.02 17.85
C GLY A 138 -16.98 16.12 16.53
N ARG A 139 -18.10 16.86 16.57
CA ARG A 139 -19.01 17.17 15.45
C ARG A 139 -18.25 17.68 14.22
N GLY A 140 -18.69 17.25 13.03
CA GLY A 140 -18.33 17.88 11.75
C GLY A 140 -17.94 16.85 10.69
N CYS A 141 -18.83 16.65 9.72
CA CYS A 141 -18.72 15.77 8.55
C CYS A 141 -17.59 16.14 7.58
N GLU A 142 -16.33 16.13 8.01
CA GLU A 142 -15.18 16.46 7.14
C GLU A 142 -14.04 15.44 7.29
N LEU A 143 -14.31 14.16 6.98
CA LEU A 143 -13.30 13.10 7.00
C LEU A 143 -13.34 12.14 5.81
N GLU A 144 -14.09 12.46 4.75
CA GLU A 144 -14.10 11.67 3.52
C GLU A 144 -12.95 11.98 2.56
N ARG A 145 -11.98 12.81 2.95
CA ARG A 145 -10.69 12.87 2.25
C ARG A 145 -9.70 11.93 2.93
N PRO A 146 -9.46 10.72 2.39
CA PRO A 146 -8.45 9.83 2.94
C PRO A 146 -7.10 10.56 2.93
N LEU A 147 -6.31 10.37 3.99
CA LEU A 147 -4.87 10.61 3.94
C LEU A 147 -4.30 9.63 2.91
N ARG A 148 -4.35 9.99 1.64
CA ARG A 148 -3.53 9.37 0.60
C ARG A 148 -2.15 9.94 0.83
N ALA A 149 -1.35 9.26 1.64
CA ALA A 149 0.06 9.61 1.74
C ALA A 149 0.66 9.30 0.35
N CYS A 150 1.09 10.35 -0.34
CA CYS A 150 1.92 10.19 -1.52
C CYS A 150 3.32 9.83 -1.01
N THR A 151 3.83 8.69 -1.45
CA THR A 151 5.21 8.31 -1.17
C THR A 151 6.08 8.75 -2.33
N GLY A 152 7.19 9.40 -2.00
CA GLY A 152 8.30 9.52 -2.92
C GLY A 152 8.95 8.16 -3.15
N PRO A 153 9.84 8.06 -4.15
CA PRO A 153 10.52 6.80 -4.42
C PRO A 153 11.40 6.40 -3.22
N LEU A 154 11.44 5.10 -2.93
CA LEU A 154 12.63 4.54 -2.28
C LEU A 154 13.80 4.88 -3.21
N GLY A 155 14.98 5.18 -2.66
CA GLY A 155 16.17 5.47 -3.46
C GLY A 155 16.54 4.31 -4.41
N PRO A 156 17.79 4.22 -4.92
CA PRO A 156 18.17 3.08 -5.76
C PRO A 156 17.80 1.75 -5.09
N VAL A 157 16.88 1.01 -5.73
CA VAL A 157 16.36 -0.29 -5.29
C VAL A 157 17.20 -1.38 -5.94
N THR A 158 17.51 -2.46 -5.21
CA THR A 158 18.60 -3.41 -5.58
C THR A 158 18.09 -4.76 -6.05
#